data_AF-A0A1Z9E9F2-F1
#
_entry.id   AF-A0A1Z9E9F2-F1
#
_cell.length_a   1.000
_cell.length_b   1.000
_cell.length_c   1.000
_cell.angle_alpha   90.00
_cell.angle_beta   90.00
_cell.angle_gamma   90.00
#
_symmetry.space_group_name_H-M   'P 1'
#
loop_
_entity.id
_entity.type
_entity.pdbx_description
1 polymer ?
#
loop_
_entity_poly.entity_id
_entity_poly.type
_entity_poly.pdbx_seq_one_letter_code
_entity_poly.pdbx_strand_id
1 'polypeptide(L)' 'MSDYTKEQLIDALVHEWEYLCHDDYDPQDPTPEEYRKDMEKYTIEELIEETSTGEGYTLDEFMENHG' A
#
# COMPACT_ATOMS: atom_id res chain seq x y z
N MET A 1 -12.26 -10.63 -10.19
CA MET A 1 -11.38 -10.64 -9.02
C MET A 1 -10.00 -10.50 -9.59
N SER A 2 -9.44 -9.30 -9.52
CA SER A 2 -8.10 -9.04 -9.99
C SER A 2 -7.16 -9.65 -8.95
N ASP A 3 -6.55 -10.78 -9.31
CA ASP A 3 -5.63 -11.51 -8.44
C ASP A 3 -4.25 -10.83 -8.51
N TYR A 4 -4.11 -9.68 -7.86
CA TYR A 4 -2.82 -9.02 -7.71
C TYR A 4 -1.88 -9.86 -6.84
N THR A 5 -0.60 -9.88 -7.21
CA THR A 5 0.39 -10.57 -6.38
C THR A 5 0.66 -9.76 -5.12
N LYS A 6 1.14 -10.46 -4.08
CA LYS A 6 1.62 -9.81 -2.85
C LYS A 6 2.64 -8.70 -3.15
N GLU A 7 3.57 -8.95 -4.07
CA GLU A 7 4.59 -7.95 -4.45
C GLU A 7 3.95 -6.71 -5.09
N GLN A 8 2.95 -6.89 -5.97
CA GLN A 8 2.25 -5.75 -6.59
C GLN A 8 1.51 -4.90 -5.55
N LEU A 9 0.85 -5.53 -4.58
CA LEU A 9 0.17 -4.80 -3.50
C LEU A 9 1.16 -4.05 -2.61
N ILE A 10 2.29 -4.68 -2.28
CA ILE A 10 3.34 -4.05 -1.47
C ILE A 10 3.93 -2.85 -2.20
N ASP A 11 4.28 -3.00 -3.48
CA ASP A 11 4.87 -1.90 -4.25
C ASP A 11 3.88 -0.72 -4.38
N ALA A 12 2.58 -1.00 -4.56
CA ALA A 12 1.53 0.04 -4.59
C ALA A 12 1.35 0.74 -3.23
N LEU A 13 1.30 0.00 -2.12
CA LEU A 13 1.21 0.56 -0.78
C LEU A 13 2.43 1.42 -0.42
N VAL A 14 3.64 0.98 -0.82
CA VAL A 14 4.87 1.77 -0.61
C VAL A 14 4.82 3.06 -1.41
N HIS A 15 4.35 3.02 -2.65
CA HIS A 15 4.22 4.21 -3.49
C HIS A 15 3.22 5.21 -2.90
N GLU A 16 2.05 4.74 -2.45
CA GLU A 16 1.10 5.58 -1.71
C GLU A 16 1.73 6.18 -0.46
N TRP A 17 2.41 5.36 0.35
CA TRP A 17 3.09 5.81 1.57
C TRP A 17 4.13 6.88 1.29
N GLU A 18 4.97 6.71 0.26
CA GLU A 18 5.94 7.72 -0.16
C GLU A 18 5.27 9.04 -0.57
N TYR A 19 4.12 8.97 -1.24
CA TYR A 19 3.33 10.14 -1.60
C TYR A 19 2.74 10.84 -0.36
N LEU A 20 2.19 10.08 0.58
CA LEU A 20 1.62 10.63 1.83
C LEU A 20 2.70 11.26 2.72
N CYS A 21 3.83 10.58 2.92
CA CYS A 21 4.97 11.11 3.68
C CYS A 21 5.62 12.31 2.99
N HIS A 22 5.50 12.46 1.67
CA HIS A 22 5.97 13.66 0.99
C HIS A 22 5.16 14.91 1.39
N ASP A 23 3.84 14.76 1.55
CA ASP A 23 2.93 15.87 1.86
C ASP A 23 2.81 16.13 3.38
N ASP A 24 2.99 15.12 4.24
CA ASP A 24 2.96 15.23 5.71
C ASP A 24 4.12 14.48 6.37
N TYR A 25 5.35 14.94 6.12
CA TYR A 25 6.57 14.32 6.64
C TYR A 25 6.68 14.40 8.18
N ASP A 26 6.67 13.27 8.89
CA ASP A 26 7.11 13.16 10.29
C ASP A 26 8.49 12.47 10.36
N PRO A 27 9.50 13.05 11.03
CA PRO A 27 10.80 12.39 11.26
C PRO A 27 10.72 11.08 12.08
N GLN A 28 9.57 10.76 12.68
CA GLN A 28 9.30 9.49 13.36
C GLN A 28 8.68 8.44 12.44
N ASP A 29 8.28 8.82 11.23
CA ASP A 29 7.72 7.87 10.26
C ASP A 29 8.79 6.84 9.83
N PRO A 30 8.38 5.59 9.58
CA PRO A 30 9.27 4.60 9.02
C PRO A 30 9.80 5.05 7.65
N THR A 31 11.04 4.69 7.36
CA THR A 31 11.56 4.84 5.99
C THR A 31 10.76 3.97 5.01
N PRO A 32 10.75 4.29 3.70
CA PRO A 32 10.06 3.46 2.70
C PRO A 32 10.51 1.99 2.73
N GLU A 33 11.79 1.73 3.01
CA GLU A 33 12.33 0.37 3.17
C GLU A 33 11.78 -0.35 4.42
N GLU A 34 11.62 0.38 5.54
CA GLU A 34 11.04 -0.16 6.77
C GLU A 34 9.54 -0.46 6.59
N TYR A 35 8.80 0.46 5.99
CA TYR A 35 7.38 0.27 5.66
C TYR A 35 7.19 -0.95 4.73
N ARG A 36 8.01 -1.06 3.67
CA ARG A 36 8.00 -2.22 2.77
C ARG A 36 8.24 -3.54 3.51
N LYS A 37 9.22 -3.56 4.40
CA LYS A 37 9.55 -4.75 5.20
C LYS A 37 8.42 -5.13 6.17
N ASP A 38 7.66 -4.16 6.65
CA ASP A 38 6.46 -4.44 7.43
C ASP A 38 5.35 -5.00 6.54
N MET A 39 5.12 -4.43 5.35
CA MET A 39 4.17 -4.95 4.34
C MET A 39 4.49 -6.40 3.93
N GLU A 40 5.77 -6.76 3.83
CA GLU A 40 6.20 -8.14 3.56
C GLU A 40 5.78 -9.17 4.63
N LYS A 41 5.43 -8.74 5.85
CA LYS A 41 4.97 -9.64 6.93
C LYS A 41 3.49 -9.99 6.83
N TYR A 42 2.70 -9.14 6.19
CA TYR A 42 1.25 -9.31 6.06
C TYR A 42 0.88 -10.34 4.99
N THR A 43 -0.30 -10.92 5.12
CA THR A 43 -0.93 -11.77 4.11
C THR A 43 -1.54 -10.91 2.99
N ILE A 44 -1.92 -11.54 1.87
CA ILE A 44 -2.57 -10.80 0.76
C ILE A 44 -3.89 -10.17 1.23
N GLU A 45 -4.67 -10.86 2.07
CA GLU A 45 -5.93 -10.33 2.60
C GLU A 45 -5.69 -9.09 3.48
N GLU A 46 -4.72 -9.16 4.39
CA GLU A 46 -4.33 -8.01 5.21
C GLU A 46 -3.81 -6.84 4.36
N LEU A 47 -3.00 -7.11 3.31
CA LEU A 47 -2.54 -6.06 2.40
C LEU A 47 -3.69 -5.40 1.64
N ILE A 48 -4.71 -6.16 1.24
CA ILE A 48 -5.91 -5.60 0.61
C ILE A 48 -6.68 -4.75 1.62
N GLU A 49 -6.78 -5.16 2.88
CA GLU A 49 -7.38 -4.31 3.93
C GLU A 49 -6.58 -3.02 4.16
N GLU A 50 -5.24 -3.08 4.13
CA GLU A 50 -4.37 -1.90 4.26
C GLU A 50 -4.57 -0.88 3.13
N THR A 51 -4.93 -1.31 1.91
CA THR A 51 -5.28 -0.37 0.81
C THR A 51 -6.53 0.48 1.12
N SER A 52 -7.25 0.21 2.22
CA SER A 52 -8.49 0.88 2.60
C SER A 52 -9.57 0.81 1.50
N THR A 53 -9.49 -0.19 0.63
CA THR A 53 -10.45 -0.40 -0.46
C THR A 53 -11.69 -1.14 0.04
N GLY A 54 -12.86 -0.78 -0.48
CA GLY A 54 -14.14 -1.22 0.05
C GLY A 54 -15.33 -0.57 -0.66
N GLU A 55 -16.33 -0.09 0.10
CA GLU A 55 -17.51 0.55 -0.48
C GLU A 55 -17.16 1.95 -1.05
N GLY A 56 -17.01 2.02 -2.37
CA GLY A 56 -16.83 3.28 -3.10
C GLY A 56 -15.41 3.56 -3.58
N TYR A 57 -14.45 2.70 -3.24
CA TYR A 57 -13.09 2.71 -3.82
C TYR A 57 -12.60 1.27 -3.91
N THR A 58 -12.42 0.79 -5.13
CA THR A 58 -12.09 -0.62 -5.41
C THR A 58 -10.59 -0.86 -5.41
N LEU A 59 -10.19 -2.11 -5.18
CA LEU A 59 -8.79 -2.51 -5.30
C LEU A 59 -8.22 -2.22 -6.70
N ASP A 60 -9.05 -2.35 -7.74
CA ASP A 60 -8.64 -2.01 -9.11
C ASP A 60 -8.33 -0.51 -9.24
N GLU A 61 -9.16 0.37 -8.68
CA GLU A 61 -8.92 1.83 -8.68
C GLU A 61 -7.67 2.20 -7.87
N PHE A 62 -7.43 1.53 -6.73
CA PHE A 62 -6.19 1.69 -5.97
C PHE A 62 -4.97 1.32 -6.80
N MET A 63 -5.02 0.16 -7.46
CA MET A 63 -3.92 -0.31 -8.30
C MET A 63 -3.74 0.54 -9.58
N GLU A 64 -4.80 1.18 -10.10
CA GLU A 64 -4.68 2.15 -11.20
C GLU A 64 -3.97 3.45 -10.77
N ASN A 65 -4.13 3.85 -9.50
CA ASN A 65 -3.55 5.07 -8.96
C ASN A 65 -2.12 4.88 -8.44
N HIS A 66 -1.81 3.71 -7.86
CA HIS A 66 -0.59 3.47 -7.10
C HIS A 66 0.27 2.30 -7.59
N GLY A 67 -0.29 1.40 -8.42
CA GLY A 67 0.37 0.17 -8.90
C GLY A 67 1.36 0.32 -10.04
#